data_AF-A0A812M6F8-F1
#
_entry.id   AF-A0A812M6F8-F1
#
_cell.length_a   1.000
_cell.length_b   1.000
_cell.length_c   1.000
_cell.angle_alpha   90.00
_cell.angle_beta   90.00
_cell.angle_gamma   90.00
#
_symmetry.space_group_name_H-M   'P 1'
#
loop_
_entity.id
_entity.type
_entity.pdbx_description
1 polymer ?
#
loop_
_entity_poly.entity_id
_entity_poly.type
_entity_poly.pdbx_seq_one_letter_code
_entity_poly.pdbx_strand_id
1 'polypeptide(L)'
;MAQCDAEAQVLKMTKARAKAMLMELIGEYSTKSFQSKLGDVLQKEAQQGGVCDESPGRWALAEGCHADIFARYGFKSGNGVERLRPIVMISQKFPDLADKVQKLWKLLGLKSSPAELFSEDKSEEVSQDLFIPLKTKKRVLSKTRALAFQAELLGAFSAPAFQKKLAEMSRKHCAHLYDADGRAELDSILEKTKLEILPLYGYEASSKGLQDMEHDMQQFDNDSDIFVNAIAIEEVLFPHCQTGRVPTADAGPVGRPGPKPSSSFTVAKLLRKQLAAFSSPSFQTGISCLKRSADVEQACEGYYHLRGRADLALPVQRRILPQFGFEGSRAGVLDMVSHCSQFIRDPEVARLFDDINLKLGMTPRACARFRDTASFSIAGSSK
;
A
#
# COMPACT_ATOMS: atom_id res chain seq x y z
N MET A 1 14.75 13.58 -29.91
CA MET A 1 14.69 12.36 -29.07
C MET A 1 13.67 12.45 -27.94
N ALA A 2 13.56 13.56 -27.19
CA ALA A 2 12.60 13.68 -26.07
C ALA A 2 11.11 13.49 -26.47
N GLN A 3 10.75 13.87 -27.71
CA GLN A 3 9.39 13.75 -28.25
C GLN A 3 8.88 12.30 -28.32
N CYS A 4 9.72 11.37 -28.78
CA CYS A 4 9.35 9.96 -28.97
C CYS A 4 9.11 9.23 -27.63
N ASP A 5 9.73 9.70 -26.55
CA ASP A 5 9.59 9.10 -25.22
C ASP A 5 8.25 9.46 -24.55
N ALA A 6 7.78 10.70 -24.71
CA ALA A 6 6.52 11.14 -24.10
C ALA A 6 5.32 10.42 -24.71
N GLU A 7 5.31 10.26 -26.03
CA GLU A 7 4.23 9.57 -26.74
C GLU A 7 4.13 8.11 -26.33
N ALA A 8 5.26 7.39 -26.30
CA ALA A 8 5.33 6.02 -25.85
C ALA A 8 4.85 5.86 -24.39
N GLN A 9 5.11 6.86 -23.54
CA GLN A 9 4.68 6.84 -22.14
C GLN A 9 3.17 7.07 -22.01
N VAL A 10 2.57 8.01 -22.76
CA VAL A 10 1.11 8.20 -22.78
C VAL A 10 0.40 6.98 -23.36
N LEU A 11 0.96 6.34 -24.40
CA LEU A 11 0.42 5.10 -24.98
C LEU A 11 0.36 3.95 -23.95
N LYS A 12 1.30 3.88 -23.02
CA LYS A 12 1.31 2.87 -21.93
C LYS A 12 0.46 3.24 -20.73
N MET A 13 0.05 4.49 -20.60
CA MET A 13 -0.69 4.96 -19.43
C MET A 13 -2.15 4.51 -19.45
N THR A 14 -2.66 4.06 -18.30
CA THR A 14 -4.08 3.73 -18.14
C THR A 14 -4.92 4.98 -17.89
N LYS A 15 -6.23 4.89 -18.14
CA LYS A 15 -7.18 5.97 -17.87
C LYS A 15 -7.19 6.40 -16.41
N ALA A 16 -7.15 5.44 -15.48
CA ALA A 16 -7.14 5.72 -14.04
C ALA A 16 -5.87 6.48 -13.63
N ARG A 17 -4.71 6.04 -14.13
CA ARG A 17 -3.42 6.70 -13.89
C ARG A 17 -3.37 8.10 -14.50
N ALA A 18 -3.88 8.27 -15.73
CA ALA A 18 -4.02 9.57 -16.36
C ALA A 18 -4.89 10.51 -15.52
N LYS A 19 -6.06 10.03 -15.07
CA LYS A 19 -6.96 10.78 -14.20
C LYS A 19 -6.29 11.17 -12.87
N ALA A 20 -5.55 10.26 -12.23
CA ALA A 20 -4.82 10.55 -11.00
C ALA A 20 -3.79 11.68 -11.19
N MET A 21 -2.98 11.60 -12.25
CA MET A 21 -2.00 12.65 -12.59
C MET A 21 -2.67 14.01 -12.81
N LEU A 22 -3.74 14.04 -13.60
CA LEU A 22 -4.49 15.29 -13.84
C LEU A 22 -5.07 15.87 -12.56
N MET A 23 -5.58 15.04 -11.65
CA MET A 23 -6.15 15.49 -10.39
C MET A 23 -5.08 16.03 -9.43
N GLU A 24 -3.88 15.45 -9.39
CA GLU A 24 -2.76 15.99 -8.63
C GLU A 24 -2.33 17.37 -9.15
N LEU A 25 -2.19 17.52 -10.47
CA LEU A 25 -1.90 18.82 -11.09
C LEU A 25 -2.99 19.85 -10.79
N ILE A 26 -4.26 19.46 -10.87
CA ILE A 26 -5.39 20.34 -10.53
C ILE A 26 -5.29 20.76 -9.06
N GLY A 27 -4.94 19.82 -8.17
CA GLY A 27 -4.76 20.08 -6.75
C GLY A 27 -3.71 21.16 -6.50
N GLU A 28 -2.50 20.97 -7.05
CA GLU A 28 -1.40 21.92 -6.93
C GLU A 28 -1.76 23.30 -7.51
N TYR A 29 -2.32 23.33 -8.72
CA TYR A 29 -2.69 24.58 -9.36
C TYR A 29 -3.89 25.27 -8.72
N SER A 30 -4.73 24.55 -7.98
CA SER A 30 -5.85 25.16 -7.24
C SER A 30 -5.41 25.78 -5.90
N THR A 31 -4.16 25.60 -5.48
CA THR A 31 -3.68 26.17 -4.21
C THR A 31 -3.67 27.71 -4.26
N LYS A 32 -4.05 28.35 -3.15
CA LYS A 32 -4.05 29.81 -3.05
C LYS A 32 -2.66 30.41 -3.28
N SER A 33 -1.62 29.73 -2.80
CA SER A 33 -0.22 30.15 -2.97
C SER A 33 0.21 30.14 -4.43
N PHE A 34 -0.13 29.10 -5.19
CA PHE A 34 0.17 29.02 -6.62
C PHE A 34 -0.61 30.09 -7.40
N GLN A 35 -1.93 30.18 -7.18
CA GLN A 35 -2.78 31.14 -7.88
C GLN A 35 -2.40 32.60 -7.60
N SER A 36 -1.98 32.93 -6.38
CA SER A 36 -1.46 34.27 -6.05
C SER A 36 -0.20 34.59 -6.85
N LYS A 37 0.79 33.67 -6.86
CA LYS A 37 2.04 33.85 -7.62
C LYS A 37 1.78 33.94 -9.12
N LEU A 38 0.86 33.12 -9.63
CA LEU A 38 0.47 33.16 -11.04
C LEU A 38 -0.17 34.52 -11.37
N GLY A 39 -1.04 35.04 -10.52
CA GLY A 39 -1.62 36.38 -10.65
C GLY A 39 -0.56 37.47 -10.76
N ASP A 40 0.44 37.45 -9.87
CA ASP A 40 1.56 38.41 -9.89
C ASP A 40 2.38 38.33 -11.19
N VAL A 41 2.63 37.11 -11.68
CA VAL A 41 3.33 36.87 -12.95
C VAL A 41 2.52 37.42 -14.12
N LEU A 42 1.23 37.10 -14.21
CA LEU A 42 0.34 37.57 -15.27
C LEU A 42 0.19 39.09 -15.27
N GLN A 43 0.14 39.72 -14.09
CA GLN A 43 0.07 41.18 -13.96
C GLN A 43 1.34 41.85 -14.46
N LYS A 44 2.52 41.30 -14.13
CA LYS A 44 3.81 41.80 -14.64
C LYS A 44 3.91 41.66 -16.15
N GLU A 45 3.47 40.53 -16.72
CA GLU A 45 3.44 40.30 -18.17
C GLU A 45 2.51 41.30 -18.88
N ALA A 46 1.34 41.58 -18.30
CA ALA A 46 0.40 42.56 -18.85
C ALA A 46 1.02 43.97 -18.94
N GLN A 47 1.85 44.36 -17.97
CA GLN A 47 2.57 45.63 -17.98
C GLN A 47 3.68 45.68 -19.04
N GLN A 48 4.19 44.53 -19.50
CA GLN A 48 5.31 44.41 -20.43
C GLN A 48 4.91 44.29 -21.91
N GLY A 49 3.63 44.49 -22.25
CA GLY A 49 3.19 44.56 -23.65
C GLY A 49 2.42 43.32 -24.16
N GLY A 50 1.96 42.44 -23.27
CA GLY A 50 0.93 41.45 -23.63
C GLY A 50 1.07 40.11 -22.91
N VAL A 51 -0.07 39.57 -22.50
CA VAL A 51 -0.15 38.21 -21.93
C VAL A 51 -0.23 37.20 -23.06
N CYS A 52 0.92 36.56 -23.34
CA CYS A 52 1.05 35.40 -24.23
C CYS A 52 1.02 34.09 -23.43
N ASP A 53 0.48 33.02 -24.01
CA ASP A 53 0.48 31.70 -23.37
C ASP A 53 1.89 31.10 -23.25
N GLU A 54 2.84 31.57 -24.05
CA GLU A 54 4.24 31.14 -24.04
C GLU A 54 5.13 31.94 -23.07
N SER A 55 4.55 32.72 -22.15
CA SER A 55 5.38 33.56 -21.29
C SER A 55 6.35 32.75 -20.42
N PRO A 56 7.66 33.04 -20.45
CA PRO A 56 8.66 32.34 -19.66
C PRO A 56 8.39 32.36 -18.15
N GLY A 57 7.84 33.46 -17.62
CA GLY A 57 7.56 33.61 -16.19
C GLY A 57 6.53 32.60 -15.69
N ARG A 58 5.47 32.39 -16.48
CA ARG A 58 4.42 31.40 -16.21
C ARG A 58 4.99 29.99 -16.20
N TRP A 59 5.80 29.64 -17.20
CA TRP A 59 6.37 28.31 -17.32
C TRP A 59 7.39 28.00 -16.23
N ALA A 60 8.21 28.98 -15.84
CA ALA A 60 9.14 28.83 -14.72
C ALA A 60 8.38 28.54 -13.40
N LEU A 61 7.23 29.16 -13.19
CA LEU A 61 6.38 28.88 -12.02
C LEU A 61 5.77 27.48 -12.08
N ALA A 62 5.23 27.07 -13.24
CA ALA A 62 4.62 25.76 -13.43
C ALA A 62 5.66 24.62 -13.44
N GLU A 63 6.91 24.90 -13.79
CA GLU A 63 7.99 23.92 -13.92
C GLU A 63 8.28 23.18 -12.61
N GLY A 64 8.24 23.86 -11.47
CA GLY A 64 8.42 23.23 -10.17
C GLY A 64 7.35 22.17 -9.86
N CYS A 65 6.09 22.48 -10.18
CA CYS A 65 4.97 21.55 -9.99
C CYS A 65 5.02 20.39 -11.00
N HIS A 66 5.30 20.69 -12.27
CA HIS A 66 5.37 19.68 -13.31
C HIS A 66 6.48 18.67 -13.08
N ALA A 67 7.68 19.10 -12.70
CA ALA A 67 8.85 18.22 -12.61
C ALA A 67 8.62 17.05 -11.63
N ASP A 68 8.11 17.33 -10.42
CA ASP A 68 7.85 16.29 -9.42
C ASP A 68 6.72 15.36 -9.87
N ILE A 69 5.57 15.92 -10.26
CA ILE A 69 4.40 15.12 -10.64
C ILE A 69 4.73 14.27 -11.86
N PHE A 70 5.24 14.84 -12.94
CA PHE A 70 5.57 14.08 -14.15
C PHE A 70 6.58 12.96 -13.91
N ALA A 71 7.58 13.19 -13.06
CA ALA A 71 8.54 12.15 -12.69
C ALA A 71 7.85 10.95 -12.00
N ARG A 72 6.89 11.20 -11.09
CA ARG A 72 6.09 10.11 -10.46
C ARG A 72 5.31 9.29 -11.47
N TYR A 73 4.87 9.91 -12.57
CA TYR A 73 4.13 9.24 -13.63
C TYR A 73 5.01 8.70 -14.77
N GLY A 74 6.34 8.90 -14.69
CA GLY A 74 7.33 8.37 -15.63
C GLY A 74 7.59 9.24 -16.85
N PHE A 75 7.16 10.50 -16.82
CA PHE A 75 7.47 11.49 -17.85
C PHE A 75 8.79 12.20 -17.50
N LYS A 76 9.62 12.44 -18.51
CA LYS A 76 10.83 13.24 -18.36
C LYS A 76 10.46 14.72 -18.31
N SER A 77 11.25 15.53 -17.61
CA SER A 77 11.13 16.98 -17.62
C SER A 77 11.44 17.52 -19.03
N GLY A 78 10.47 18.16 -19.68
CA GLY A 78 10.68 18.96 -20.90
C GLY A 78 11.09 20.41 -20.56
N ASN A 79 11.02 21.35 -21.49
CA ASN A 79 11.20 22.79 -21.21
C ASN A 79 10.02 23.58 -21.81
N GLY A 80 9.54 24.62 -21.13
CA GLY A 80 8.48 25.50 -21.65
C GLY A 80 7.13 24.79 -21.91
N VAL A 81 6.45 25.20 -22.99
CA VAL A 81 5.13 24.68 -23.43
C VAL A 81 5.13 23.19 -23.72
N GLU A 82 6.25 22.62 -24.20
CA GLU A 82 6.37 21.18 -24.52
C GLU A 82 6.07 20.29 -23.30
N ARG A 83 6.16 20.82 -22.08
CA ARG A 83 5.74 20.10 -20.87
C ARG A 83 4.24 19.80 -20.83
N LEU A 84 3.40 20.57 -21.50
CA LEU A 84 1.97 20.27 -21.55
C LEU A 84 1.62 19.17 -22.55
N ARG A 85 2.56 18.75 -23.40
CA ARG A 85 2.32 17.73 -24.43
C ARG A 85 1.73 16.42 -23.86
N PRO A 86 2.25 15.83 -22.76
CA PRO A 86 1.61 14.68 -22.13
C PRO A 86 0.15 14.93 -21.75
N ILE A 87 -0.20 16.13 -21.30
CA ILE A 87 -1.56 16.48 -20.89
C ILE A 87 -2.50 16.56 -22.10
N VAL A 88 -2.04 17.16 -23.21
CA VAL A 88 -2.81 17.21 -24.46
C VAL A 88 -3.01 15.82 -25.03
N MET A 89 -1.96 15.01 -25.09
CA MET A 89 -2.05 13.61 -25.53
C MET A 89 -3.01 12.78 -24.67
N ILE A 90 -3.06 13.05 -23.35
CA ILE A 90 -4.04 12.41 -22.46
C ILE A 90 -5.46 12.76 -22.86
N SER A 91 -5.74 14.02 -23.19
CA SER A 91 -7.08 14.43 -23.64
C SER A 91 -7.49 13.76 -24.95
N GLN A 92 -6.53 13.55 -25.86
CA GLN A 92 -6.76 12.86 -27.13
C GLN A 92 -7.03 11.37 -26.92
N LYS A 93 -6.22 10.71 -26.07
CA LYS A 93 -6.35 9.28 -25.77
C LYS A 93 -7.59 8.97 -24.91
N PHE A 94 -7.94 9.87 -24.00
CA PHE A 94 -9.04 9.70 -23.05
C PHE A 94 -9.98 10.92 -23.09
N PRO A 95 -10.88 11.00 -24.09
CA PRO A 95 -11.76 12.15 -24.30
C PRO A 95 -12.63 12.50 -23.08
N ASP A 96 -12.97 11.52 -22.25
CA ASP A 96 -13.77 11.74 -21.03
C ASP A 96 -12.99 12.46 -19.91
N LEU A 97 -11.68 12.65 -20.07
CA LEU A 97 -10.85 13.48 -19.19
C LEU A 97 -10.67 14.91 -19.71
N ALA A 98 -11.30 15.28 -20.84
CA ALA A 98 -11.18 16.62 -21.43
C ALA A 98 -11.62 17.74 -20.47
N ASP A 99 -12.61 17.49 -19.61
CA ASP A 99 -13.05 18.42 -18.57
C ASP A 99 -11.92 18.81 -17.60
N LYS A 100 -11.08 17.85 -17.22
CA LYS A 100 -9.94 18.05 -16.32
C LYS A 100 -8.81 18.80 -17.00
N VAL A 101 -8.53 18.47 -18.25
CA VAL A 101 -7.53 19.19 -19.05
C VAL A 101 -7.95 20.65 -19.26
N GLN A 102 -9.23 20.90 -19.57
CA GLN A 102 -9.78 22.25 -19.66
C GLN A 102 -9.70 23.00 -18.32
N LYS A 103 -9.96 22.32 -17.20
CA LYS A 103 -9.79 22.92 -15.87
C LYS A 103 -8.35 23.30 -15.59
N LEU A 104 -7.37 22.46 -15.94
CA LEU A 104 -5.94 22.78 -15.82
C LEU A 104 -5.57 24.00 -16.66
N TRP A 105 -6.05 24.08 -17.90
CA TRP A 105 -5.83 25.24 -18.78
C TRP A 105 -6.32 26.53 -18.16
N LYS A 106 -7.54 26.52 -17.61
CA LYS A 106 -8.12 27.67 -16.89
C LYS A 106 -7.29 28.05 -15.67
N LEU A 107 -6.85 27.08 -14.88
CA LEU A 107 -6.03 27.32 -13.69
C LEU A 107 -4.65 27.90 -14.04
N LEU A 108 -4.12 27.61 -15.22
CA LEU A 108 -2.88 28.19 -15.73
C LEU A 108 -3.07 29.54 -16.44
N GLY A 109 -4.32 30.01 -16.59
CA GLY A 109 -4.62 31.25 -17.31
C GLY A 109 -4.29 31.20 -18.81
N LEU A 110 -4.30 30.02 -19.41
CA LEU A 110 -4.05 29.84 -20.85
C LEU A 110 -5.30 30.24 -21.64
N LYS A 111 -5.10 31.00 -22.73
CA LYS A 111 -6.18 31.49 -23.60
C LYS A 111 -6.46 30.55 -24.75
N SER A 112 -5.42 29.96 -25.34
CA SER A 112 -5.52 29.01 -26.43
C SER A 112 -6.12 27.70 -25.97
N SER A 113 -6.89 27.06 -26.84
CA SER A 113 -7.38 25.72 -26.55
C SER A 113 -6.21 24.71 -26.53
N PRO A 114 -6.33 23.59 -25.79
CA PRO A 114 -5.30 22.55 -25.80
C PRO A 114 -4.97 22.01 -27.20
N ALA A 115 -5.92 22.07 -28.13
CA ALA A 115 -5.76 21.62 -29.50
C ALA A 115 -4.97 22.64 -30.36
N GLU A 116 -5.18 23.94 -30.15
CA GLU A 116 -4.49 25.00 -30.89
C GLU A 116 -2.99 25.04 -30.59
N LEU A 117 -2.58 24.79 -29.34
CA LEU A 117 -1.17 24.83 -28.91
C LEU A 117 -0.29 23.76 -29.58
N PHE A 118 -0.88 22.70 -30.10
CA PHE A 118 -0.16 21.56 -30.69
C PHE A 118 -0.72 21.15 -32.06
N SER A 119 -1.47 22.03 -32.71
CA SER A 119 -1.79 21.89 -34.12
C SER A 119 -0.54 22.23 -34.92
N GLU A 120 0.42 21.30 -34.94
CA GLU A 120 1.48 21.33 -35.94
C GLU A 120 0.79 21.20 -37.30
N ASP A 121 0.83 22.29 -38.06
CA ASP A 121 0.43 22.35 -39.45
C ASP A 121 1.36 21.43 -40.25
N LYS A 122 1.05 20.12 -40.30
CA LYS A 122 1.73 19.15 -41.17
C LYS A 122 0.95 17.85 -41.36
N SER A 123 0.30 17.79 -42.51
CA SER A 123 0.02 16.59 -43.29
C SER A 123 1.33 15.89 -43.65
N GLU A 124 1.83 14.97 -42.82
CA GLU A 124 2.75 13.92 -43.26
C GLU A 124 2.24 12.58 -42.73
N GLU A 125 1.73 11.76 -43.66
CA GLU A 125 1.35 10.37 -43.43
C GLU A 125 2.58 9.57 -42.98
N VAL A 126 2.61 9.18 -41.70
CA VAL A 126 3.60 8.21 -41.20
C VAL A 126 2.88 6.90 -40.90
N SER A 127 3.24 5.87 -41.66
CA SER A 127 2.71 4.52 -41.61
C SER A 127 2.75 3.89 -40.22
N GLN A 128 1.61 3.34 -39.82
CA GLN A 128 1.45 2.42 -38.70
C GLN A 128 1.98 1.04 -39.08
N ASP A 129 3.26 0.79 -38.85
CA ASP A 129 3.77 -0.57 -38.69
C ASP A 129 5.10 -0.47 -37.96
N LEU A 130 5.16 -0.95 -36.71
CA LEU A 130 6.35 -1.46 -36.00
C LEU A 130 6.00 -1.69 -34.51
N PHE A 131 5.22 -2.73 -34.23
CA PHE A 131 5.26 -3.38 -32.92
C PHE A 131 6.51 -4.27 -32.87
N ILE A 132 7.63 -3.73 -32.42
CA ILE A 132 8.84 -4.52 -32.13
C ILE A 132 8.67 -5.17 -30.74
N PRO A 133 8.72 -6.51 -30.61
CA PRO A 133 8.73 -7.17 -29.32
C PRO A 133 10.02 -6.80 -28.56
N LEU A 134 9.90 -5.89 -27.58
CA LEU A 134 11.00 -5.50 -26.70
C LEU A 134 11.43 -6.74 -25.90
N LYS A 135 12.65 -7.23 -26.17
CA LYS A 135 13.32 -8.22 -25.31
C LYS A 135 13.46 -7.64 -23.90
N THR A 136 12.62 -8.12 -22.99
CA THR A 136 12.56 -7.64 -21.61
C THR A 136 13.80 -8.14 -20.87
N LYS A 137 14.79 -7.26 -20.66
CA LYS A 137 15.83 -7.51 -19.65
C LYS A 137 15.12 -7.77 -18.32
N LYS A 138 15.49 -8.85 -17.61
CA LYS A 138 14.98 -9.20 -16.29
C LYS A 138 15.14 -7.98 -15.37
N ARG A 139 14.04 -7.28 -15.07
CA ARG A 139 14.07 -6.04 -14.28
C ARG A 139 13.95 -6.43 -12.81
N VAL A 140 14.96 -6.09 -12.02
CA VAL A 140 14.89 -6.21 -10.56
C VAL A 140 13.84 -5.23 -10.02
N LEU A 141 12.90 -5.72 -9.23
CA LEU A 141 11.93 -4.88 -8.52
C LEU A 141 12.64 -4.06 -7.45
N SER A 142 12.53 -2.74 -7.51
CA SER A 142 13.07 -1.86 -6.45
C SER A 142 12.05 -1.65 -5.34
N LYS A 143 12.51 -1.31 -4.12
CA LYS A 143 11.62 -1.02 -2.97
C LYS A 143 10.55 0.01 -3.31
N THR A 144 10.92 1.13 -3.97
CA THR A 144 9.96 2.17 -4.38
C THR A 144 8.88 1.63 -5.31
N ARG A 145 9.23 0.72 -6.23
CA ARG A 145 8.25 0.10 -7.14
C ARG A 145 7.39 -0.94 -6.42
N ALA A 146 7.95 -1.69 -5.47
CA ALA A 146 7.19 -2.62 -4.64
C ALA A 146 6.13 -1.89 -3.79
N LEU A 147 6.51 -0.77 -3.15
CA LEU A 147 5.57 0.07 -2.39
C LEU A 147 4.47 0.66 -3.29
N ALA A 148 4.83 1.17 -4.47
CA ALA A 148 3.86 1.70 -5.43
C ALA A 148 2.89 0.60 -5.90
N PHE A 149 3.39 -0.62 -6.15
CA PHE A 149 2.57 -1.77 -6.51
C PHE A 149 1.56 -2.11 -5.43
N GLN A 150 1.99 -2.19 -4.16
CA GLN A 150 1.08 -2.43 -3.04
C GLN A 150 0.08 -1.29 -2.84
N ALA A 151 0.47 -0.04 -3.05
CA ALA A 151 -0.45 1.10 -2.98
C ALA A 151 -1.53 1.04 -4.07
N GLU A 152 -1.17 0.65 -5.30
CA GLU A 152 -2.13 0.42 -6.39
C GLU A 152 -3.06 -0.75 -6.09
N LEU A 153 -2.54 -1.87 -5.55
CA LEU A 153 -3.36 -2.99 -5.09
C LEU A 153 -4.34 -2.58 -4.00
N LEU A 154 -3.87 -1.86 -2.98
CA LEU A 154 -4.70 -1.35 -1.90
C LEU A 154 -5.81 -0.44 -2.43
N GLY A 155 -5.49 0.46 -3.36
CA GLY A 155 -6.45 1.34 -4.02
C GLY A 155 -7.48 0.55 -4.84
N ALA A 156 -7.05 -0.46 -5.60
CA ALA A 156 -7.91 -1.30 -6.40
C ALA A 156 -8.85 -2.15 -5.54
N PHE A 157 -8.33 -2.77 -4.48
CA PHE A 157 -9.12 -3.55 -3.54
C PHE A 157 -10.06 -2.69 -2.70
N SER A 158 -9.68 -1.45 -2.39
CA SER A 158 -10.56 -0.50 -1.68
C SER A 158 -11.64 0.11 -2.58
N ALA A 159 -11.57 -0.09 -3.90
CA ALA A 159 -12.51 0.51 -4.84
C ALA A 159 -13.95 -0.01 -4.59
N PRO A 160 -14.98 0.86 -4.64
CA PRO A 160 -16.36 0.45 -4.39
C PRO A 160 -16.86 -0.71 -5.25
N ALA A 161 -16.41 -0.78 -6.51
CA ALA A 161 -16.78 -1.86 -7.42
C ALA A 161 -16.19 -3.21 -6.98
N PHE A 162 -14.94 -3.23 -6.52
CA PHE A 162 -14.29 -4.43 -6.00
C PHE A 162 -14.96 -4.88 -4.70
N GLN A 163 -15.15 -3.96 -3.76
CA GLN A 163 -15.78 -4.24 -2.46
C GLN A 163 -17.23 -4.74 -2.61
N LYS A 164 -17.99 -4.21 -3.59
CA LYS A 164 -19.31 -4.73 -3.92
C LYS A 164 -19.24 -6.20 -4.38
N LYS A 165 -18.31 -6.53 -5.28
CA LYS A 165 -18.12 -7.91 -5.76
C LYS A 165 -17.69 -8.86 -4.64
N LEU A 166 -16.78 -8.43 -3.78
CA LEU A 166 -16.34 -9.16 -2.60
C LEU A 166 -17.51 -9.44 -1.64
N ALA A 167 -18.36 -8.44 -1.40
CA ALA A 167 -19.56 -8.58 -0.55
C ALA A 167 -20.64 -9.48 -1.18
N GLU A 168 -20.82 -9.45 -2.50
CA GLU A 168 -21.70 -10.37 -3.24
C GLU A 168 -21.22 -11.82 -3.11
N MET A 169 -19.93 -12.06 -3.36
CA MET A 169 -19.29 -13.36 -3.18
C MET A 169 -19.43 -13.85 -1.73
N SER A 170 -19.17 -13.00 -0.73
CA SER A 170 -19.32 -13.36 0.68
C SER A 170 -20.76 -13.73 1.08
N ARG A 171 -21.77 -13.15 0.41
CA ARG A 171 -23.18 -13.50 0.61
C ARG A 171 -23.55 -14.83 -0.06
N LYS A 172 -22.97 -15.12 -1.23
CA LYS A 172 -23.21 -16.34 -2.00
C LYS A 172 -22.66 -17.59 -1.31
N HIS A 173 -21.45 -17.50 -0.74
CA HIS A 173 -20.76 -18.63 -0.08
C HIS A 173 -20.99 -18.67 1.44
N CYS A 174 -22.20 -18.28 1.88
CA CYS A 174 -22.71 -18.42 3.26
C CYS A 174 -21.68 -18.24 4.38
N ALA A 175 -21.15 -17.03 4.61
CA ALA A 175 -20.19 -16.67 5.69
C ALA A 175 -18.89 -17.50 5.78
N HIS A 176 -18.80 -18.62 5.08
CA HIS A 176 -17.68 -19.52 5.00
C HIS A 176 -17.00 -19.26 3.66
N LEU A 177 -16.26 -18.16 3.58
CA LEU A 177 -15.22 -17.91 2.57
C LEU A 177 -14.13 -19.01 2.50
N TYR A 178 -14.34 -20.11 3.21
CA TYR A 178 -13.44 -21.23 3.44
C TYR A 178 -13.95 -22.53 2.82
N ASP A 179 -15.08 -22.55 2.12
CA ASP A 179 -15.36 -23.67 1.21
C ASP A 179 -14.45 -23.57 -0.03
N ALA A 180 -14.38 -24.66 -0.81
CA ALA A 180 -13.47 -24.71 -1.96
C ALA A 180 -13.90 -23.73 -3.06
N ASP A 181 -15.21 -23.60 -3.27
CA ASP A 181 -15.78 -22.79 -4.33
C ASP A 181 -15.64 -21.28 -4.04
N GLY A 182 -15.88 -20.85 -2.80
CA GLY A 182 -15.68 -19.49 -2.36
C GLY A 182 -14.22 -19.05 -2.37
N ARG A 183 -13.29 -19.96 -2.04
CA ARG A 183 -11.85 -19.70 -2.22
C ARG A 183 -11.48 -19.52 -3.70
N ALA A 184 -11.93 -20.42 -4.56
CA ALA A 184 -11.64 -20.32 -6.00
C ALA A 184 -12.22 -19.04 -6.62
N GLU A 185 -13.43 -18.63 -6.22
CA GLU A 185 -14.04 -17.38 -6.68
C GLU A 185 -13.30 -16.14 -6.14
N LEU A 186 -12.86 -16.16 -4.87
CA LEU A 186 -12.02 -15.11 -4.29
C LEU A 186 -10.68 -14.99 -5.03
N ASP A 187 -9.97 -16.10 -5.20
CA ASP A 187 -8.69 -16.16 -5.89
C ASP A 187 -8.82 -15.64 -7.33
N SER A 188 -9.90 -16.00 -8.03
CA SER A 188 -10.18 -15.50 -9.38
C SER A 188 -10.37 -13.97 -9.41
N ILE A 189 -11.09 -13.40 -8.44
CA ILE A 189 -11.31 -11.95 -8.34
C ILE A 189 -10.00 -11.21 -8.04
N LEU A 190 -9.20 -11.76 -7.11
CA LEU A 190 -7.90 -11.22 -6.74
C LEU A 190 -6.92 -11.29 -7.92
N GLU A 191 -6.79 -12.45 -8.54
CA GLU A 191 -5.90 -12.67 -9.69
C GLU A 191 -6.25 -11.70 -10.81
N LYS A 192 -7.53 -11.61 -11.22
CA LYS A 192 -7.96 -10.67 -12.27
C LYS A 192 -7.50 -9.24 -11.98
N THR A 193 -7.68 -8.78 -10.74
CA THR A 193 -7.30 -7.41 -10.34
C THR A 193 -5.77 -7.24 -10.35
N LYS A 194 -5.01 -8.23 -9.87
CA LYS A 194 -3.53 -8.21 -9.93
C LYS A 194 -3.03 -8.19 -11.38
N LEU A 195 -3.64 -8.98 -12.28
CA LEU A 195 -3.27 -9.06 -13.70
C LEU A 195 -3.44 -7.73 -14.44
N GLU A 196 -4.41 -6.90 -14.06
CA GLU A 196 -4.60 -5.56 -14.62
C GLU A 196 -3.46 -4.58 -14.22
N ILE A 197 -2.80 -4.83 -13.08
CA ILE A 197 -1.77 -3.96 -12.51
C ILE A 197 -0.35 -4.41 -12.92
N LEU A 198 -0.10 -5.72 -13.03
CA LEU A 198 1.21 -6.31 -13.32
C LEU A 198 1.99 -5.66 -14.50
N PRO A 199 1.36 -5.38 -15.67
CA PRO A 199 2.05 -4.73 -16.79
C PRO A 199 2.67 -3.38 -16.46
N LEU A 200 2.08 -2.63 -15.52
CA LEU A 200 2.60 -1.32 -15.07
C LEU A 200 3.95 -1.47 -14.35
N TYR A 201 4.20 -2.66 -13.82
CA TYR A 201 5.42 -3.00 -13.09
C TYR A 201 6.42 -3.78 -13.96
N GLY A 202 6.07 -4.05 -15.22
CA GLY A 202 6.93 -4.74 -16.19
C GLY A 202 6.84 -6.25 -16.10
N TYR A 203 5.80 -6.77 -15.45
CA TYR A 203 5.46 -8.19 -15.44
C TYR A 203 4.42 -8.49 -16.51
N GLU A 204 4.40 -9.73 -16.96
CA GLU A 204 3.38 -10.21 -17.89
C GLU A 204 2.01 -10.25 -17.19
N ALA A 205 0.93 -9.89 -17.89
CA ALA A 205 -0.44 -10.07 -17.40
C ALA A 205 -0.87 -11.54 -17.52
N SER A 206 -0.13 -12.44 -16.87
CA SER A 206 -0.42 -13.87 -16.80
C SER A 206 -0.10 -14.42 -15.41
N SER A 207 -0.57 -15.64 -15.13
CA SER A 207 -0.27 -16.31 -13.86
C SER A 207 1.24 -16.50 -13.64
N LYS A 208 2.02 -16.63 -14.73
CA LYS A 208 3.48 -16.64 -14.67
C LYS A 208 4.06 -15.30 -14.23
N GLY A 209 3.60 -14.19 -14.83
CA GLY A 209 4.02 -12.85 -14.42
C GLY A 209 3.64 -12.53 -12.96
N LEU A 210 2.53 -13.09 -12.48
CA LEU A 210 2.15 -13.02 -11.06
C LEU A 210 3.15 -13.78 -10.17
N GLN A 211 3.52 -15.00 -10.53
CA GLN A 211 4.53 -15.79 -9.80
C GLN A 211 5.90 -15.09 -9.79
N ASP A 212 6.33 -14.55 -10.93
CA ASP A 212 7.58 -13.80 -11.06
C ASP A 212 7.57 -12.56 -10.13
N MET A 213 6.45 -11.84 -10.09
CA MET A 213 6.28 -10.69 -9.18
C MET A 213 6.28 -11.13 -7.71
N GLU A 214 5.54 -12.19 -7.36
CA GLU A 214 5.50 -12.69 -5.97
C GLU A 214 6.87 -13.17 -5.51
N HIS A 215 7.64 -13.82 -6.38
CA HIS A 215 9.04 -14.18 -6.13
C HIS A 215 9.92 -12.94 -5.89
N ASP A 216 9.82 -11.91 -6.74
CA ASP A 216 10.58 -10.67 -6.55
C ASP A 216 10.15 -9.89 -5.30
N MET A 217 8.90 -10.03 -4.85
CA MET A 217 8.43 -9.41 -3.61
C MET A 217 9.02 -10.07 -2.36
N GLN A 218 9.40 -11.35 -2.40
CA GLN A 218 9.97 -12.08 -1.24
C GLN A 218 11.27 -11.44 -0.73
N GLN A 219 12.03 -10.76 -1.60
CA GLN A 219 13.24 -10.04 -1.17
C GLN A 219 12.93 -8.92 -0.16
N PHE A 220 11.68 -8.49 -0.06
CA PHE A 220 11.19 -7.47 0.87
C PHE A 220 10.43 -8.04 2.07
N ASP A 221 10.45 -9.35 2.31
CA ASP A 221 9.69 -9.96 3.41
C ASP A 221 10.05 -9.41 4.79
N ASN A 222 11.25 -8.84 4.94
CA ASN A 222 11.74 -8.25 6.18
C ASN A 222 11.58 -6.71 6.22
N ASP A 223 11.03 -6.09 5.17
CA ASP A 223 10.82 -4.65 5.10
C ASP A 223 9.53 -4.24 5.83
N SER A 224 9.64 -3.35 6.81
CA SER A 224 8.51 -2.92 7.64
C SER A 224 7.43 -2.18 6.86
N ASP A 225 7.81 -1.36 5.88
CA ASP A 225 6.86 -0.53 5.13
C ASP A 225 6.02 -1.42 4.20
N ILE A 226 6.70 -2.37 3.54
CA ILE A 226 6.05 -3.39 2.70
C ILE A 226 5.12 -4.27 3.53
N PHE A 227 5.53 -4.63 4.75
CA PHE A 227 4.69 -5.40 5.65
C PHE A 227 3.44 -4.63 6.10
N VAL A 228 3.58 -3.35 6.47
CA VAL A 228 2.44 -2.50 6.87
C VAL A 228 1.41 -2.41 5.74
N ASN A 229 1.86 -2.19 4.50
CA ASN A 229 0.97 -2.17 3.34
C ASN A 229 0.33 -3.55 3.07
N ALA A 230 1.07 -4.64 3.23
CA ALA A 230 0.52 -5.99 3.09
C ALA A 230 -0.60 -6.25 4.11
N ILE A 231 -0.43 -5.78 5.35
CA ILE A 231 -1.49 -5.83 6.36
C ILE A 231 -2.68 -4.99 5.91
N ALA A 232 -2.49 -3.73 5.52
CA ALA A 232 -3.59 -2.87 5.06
C ALA A 232 -4.39 -3.49 3.89
N ILE A 233 -3.69 -4.14 2.94
CA ILE A 233 -4.33 -4.91 1.86
C ILE A 233 -5.16 -6.06 2.44
N GLU A 234 -4.60 -6.84 3.37
CA GLU A 234 -5.32 -7.92 4.03
C GLU A 234 -6.57 -7.41 4.77
N GLU A 235 -6.50 -6.26 5.46
CA GLU A 235 -7.66 -5.67 6.16
C GLU A 235 -8.80 -5.31 5.20
N VAL A 236 -8.47 -4.75 4.05
CA VAL A 236 -9.44 -4.37 3.00
C VAL A 236 -10.04 -5.60 2.31
N LEU A 237 -9.29 -6.69 2.20
CA LEU A 237 -9.78 -7.95 1.64
C LEU A 237 -10.64 -8.74 2.63
N PHE A 238 -10.47 -8.54 3.94
CA PHE A 238 -11.18 -9.29 4.97
C PHE A 238 -11.77 -8.39 6.07
N PRO A 239 -12.59 -7.37 5.73
CA PRO A 239 -13.10 -6.40 6.70
C PRO A 239 -14.00 -7.05 7.76
N HIS A 240 -14.72 -8.10 7.39
CA HIS A 240 -15.64 -8.82 8.27
C HIS A 240 -14.94 -9.76 9.26
N CYS A 241 -13.67 -10.11 9.04
CA CYS A 241 -12.88 -10.84 10.03
C CYS A 241 -12.50 -9.96 11.24
N GLN A 242 -12.61 -8.62 11.12
CA GLN A 242 -12.23 -7.68 12.17
C GLN A 242 -13.38 -7.13 12.99
N THR A 243 -14.60 -7.08 12.42
CA THR A 243 -15.79 -6.65 13.15
C THR A 243 -16.10 -7.69 14.21
N GLY A 244 -15.63 -7.42 15.43
CA GLY A 244 -15.81 -8.26 16.61
C GLY A 244 -17.27 -8.34 17.03
N ARG A 245 -18.13 -8.93 16.19
CA ARG A 245 -19.26 -9.69 16.71
C ARG A 245 -18.63 -10.67 17.67
N VAL A 246 -18.84 -10.41 18.96
CA VAL A 246 -18.61 -11.38 20.01
C VAL A 246 -19.21 -12.66 19.48
N PRO A 247 -18.41 -13.73 19.28
CA PRO A 247 -18.96 -15.02 18.93
C PRO A 247 -20.05 -15.28 19.96
N THR A 248 -21.31 -15.30 19.51
CA THR A 248 -22.39 -15.82 20.35
C THR A 248 -21.95 -17.22 20.79
N ALA A 249 -22.28 -17.65 22.00
CA ALA A 249 -21.79 -18.93 22.53
C ALA A 249 -22.03 -20.15 21.60
N ASP A 250 -22.98 -20.03 20.66
CA ASP A 250 -23.29 -21.02 19.62
C ASP A 250 -22.51 -20.90 18.30
N ALA A 251 -21.76 -19.82 18.07
CA ALA A 251 -20.90 -19.70 16.90
C ALA A 251 -19.62 -20.49 17.19
N GLY A 252 -19.57 -21.73 16.68
CA GLY A 252 -18.40 -22.61 16.77
C GLY A 252 -17.08 -21.93 16.38
N PRO A 253 -15.93 -22.55 16.69
CA PRO A 253 -14.60 -21.95 16.55
C PRO A 253 -14.43 -21.29 15.18
N VAL A 254 -14.29 -19.96 15.20
CA VAL A 254 -14.24 -19.13 14.00
C VAL A 254 -12.88 -19.33 13.32
N GLY A 255 -12.87 -20.14 12.26
CA GLY A 255 -11.72 -20.38 11.38
C GLY A 255 -11.18 -21.81 11.47
N ARG A 256 -10.87 -22.42 10.32
CA ARG A 256 -10.08 -23.68 10.32
C ARG A 256 -8.72 -23.38 10.96
N PRO A 257 -8.27 -24.19 11.93
CA PRO A 257 -6.93 -24.05 12.46
C PRO A 257 -5.93 -24.23 11.31
N GLY A 258 -5.08 -23.23 11.11
CA GLY A 258 -3.92 -23.34 10.22
C GLY A 258 -2.95 -24.41 10.75
N PRO A 259 -1.94 -24.81 9.97
CA PRO A 259 -0.84 -25.59 10.51
C PRO A 259 0.00 -24.73 11.47
N LYS A 260 0.54 -25.35 12.52
CA LYS A 260 1.53 -24.68 13.39
C LYS A 260 2.77 -24.30 12.55
N PRO A 261 3.39 -23.12 12.79
CA PRO A 261 4.62 -22.71 12.11
C PRO A 261 5.71 -23.78 12.23
N SER A 262 6.38 -24.15 11.15
CA SER A 262 7.47 -25.15 11.19
C SER A 262 8.84 -24.55 10.90
N SER A 263 8.92 -23.25 10.68
CA SER A 263 10.14 -22.53 10.30
C SER A 263 10.23 -21.17 10.99
N SER A 264 11.44 -20.64 11.14
CA SER A 264 11.65 -19.28 11.69
C SER A 264 10.88 -18.23 10.88
N PHE A 265 10.83 -18.38 9.54
CA PHE A 265 10.05 -17.51 8.66
C PHE A 265 8.55 -17.48 8.99
N THR A 266 7.93 -18.65 9.17
CA THR A 266 6.49 -18.73 9.50
C THR A 266 6.20 -18.24 10.92
N VAL A 267 7.13 -18.42 11.86
CA VAL A 267 7.08 -17.81 13.19
C VAL A 267 7.20 -16.29 13.10
N ALA A 268 8.16 -15.76 12.34
CA ALA A 268 8.32 -14.33 12.12
C ALA A 268 7.03 -13.72 11.53
N LYS A 269 6.38 -14.39 10.57
CA LYS A 269 5.08 -13.97 10.02
C LYS A 269 3.98 -13.86 11.09
N LEU A 270 3.88 -14.84 11.99
CA LEU A 270 2.97 -14.81 13.14
C LEU A 270 3.27 -13.62 14.07
N LEU A 271 4.55 -13.43 14.42
CA LEU A 271 4.98 -12.37 15.31
C LEU A 271 4.76 -10.98 14.69
N ARG A 272 5.08 -10.78 13.40
CA ARG A 272 4.79 -9.51 12.71
C ARG A 272 3.29 -9.19 12.70
N LYS A 273 2.43 -10.20 12.54
CA LYS A 273 0.96 -10.00 12.61
C LYS A 273 0.50 -9.59 14.00
N GLN A 274 1.04 -10.20 15.06
CA GLN A 274 0.79 -9.75 16.44
C GLN A 274 1.33 -8.34 16.68
N LEU A 275 2.53 -8.04 16.21
CA LEU A 275 3.16 -6.72 16.36
C LEU A 275 2.33 -5.62 15.70
N ALA A 276 1.85 -5.82 14.48
CA ALA A 276 0.98 -4.87 13.80
C ALA A 276 -0.31 -4.64 14.59
N ALA A 277 -0.99 -5.71 15.02
CA ALA A 277 -2.24 -5.60 15.76
C ALA A 277 -2.07 -4.89 17.11
N PHE A 278 -1.00 -5.22 17.86
CA PHE A 278 -0.69 -4.54 19.12
C PHE A 278 -0.21 -3.10 18.91
N SER A 279 0.32 -2.75 17.74
CA SER A 279 0.72 -1.38 17.43
C SER A 279 -0.45 -0.45 17.14
N SER A 280 -1.68 -0.96 17.05
CA SER A 280 -2.86 -0.13 16.80
C SER A 280 -3.08 0.95 17.87
N PRO A 281 -3.52 2.17 17.51
CA PRO A 281 -3.70 3.27 18.47
C PRO A 281 -4.68 2.95 19.60
N SER A 282 -5.76 2.23 19.31
CA SER A 282 -6.75 1.82 20.31
C SER A 282 -6.17 0.86 21.34
N PHE A 283 -5.37 -0.12 20.91
CA PHE A 283 -4.69 -1.04 21.79
C PHE A 283 -3.65 -0.33 22.67
N GLN A 284 -2.82 0.53 22.06
CA GLN A 284 -1.79 1.29 22.78
C GLN A 284 -2.38 2.28 23.79
N THR A 285 -3.57 2.82 23.52
CA THR A 285 -4.32 3.61 24.51
C THR A 285 -4.68 2.76 25.74
N GLY A 286 -5.14 1.52 25.53
CA GLY A 286 -5.42 0.57 26.60
C GLY A 286 -4.18 0.24 27.45
N ILE A 287 -3.04 -0.03 26.82
CA ILE A 287 -1.76 -0.27 27.52
C ILE A 287 -1.35 0.96 28.34
N SER A 288 -1.52 2.16 27.78
CA SER A 288 -1.20 3.40 28.48
C SER A 288 -2.09 3.61 29.71
N CYS A 289 -3.38 3.25 29.63
CA CYS A 289 -4.27 3.25 30.80
C CYS A 289 -3.78 2.28 31.88
N LEU A 290 -3.45 1.04 31.51
CA LEU A 290 -2.93 0.04 32.46
C LEU A 290 -1.64 0.51 33.14
N LYS A 291 -0.71 1.13 32.40
CA LYS A 291 0.53 1.68 32.96
C LYS A 291 0.26 2.78 33.99
N ARG A 292 -0.61 3.74 33.66
CA ARG A 292 -0.97 4.82 34.61
C ARG A 292 -1.57 4.27 35.89
N SER A 293 -2.44 3.26 35.81
CA SER A 293 -2.98 2.60 37.00
C SER A 293 -1.88 1.91 37.82
N ALA A 294 -0.93 1.25 37.16
CA ALA A 294 0.16 0.53 37.80
C ALA A 294 1.21 1.48 38.45
N ASP A 295 1.41 2.68 37.88
CA ASP A 295 2.31 3.69 38.44
C ASP A 295 1.81 4.22 39.80
N VAL A 296 0.49 4.31 39.98
CA VAL A 296 -0.13 4.66 41.27
C VAL A 296 0.13 3.58 42.32
N GLU A 297 0.16 2.32 41.90
CA GLU A 297 0.40 1.15 42.75
C GLU A 297 1.89 0.84 42.98
N GLN A 298 2.81 1.69 42.49
CA GLN A 298 4.27 1.47 42.49
C GLN A 298 4.68 0.15 41.81
N ALA A 299 4.30 -0.03 40.55
CA ALA A 299 4.70 -1.21 39.78
C ALA A 299 6.23 -1.35 39.67
N CYS A 300 6.76 -2.38 40.35
CA CYS A 300 8.15 -2.77 40.27
C CYS A 300 8.47 -3.53 38.96
N GLU A 301 9.73 -3.43 38.54
CA GLU A 301 10.36 -4.26 37.49
C GLU A 301 10.01 -3.95 36.02
N GLY A 302 9.61 -2.72 35.73
CA GLY A 302 9.44 -2.27 34.33
C GLY A 302 8.27 -2.95 33.63
N TYR A 303 7.15 -3.07 34.36
CA TYR A 303 5.86 -3.59 33.91
C TYR A 303 5.88 -5.06 33.45
N TYR A 304 6.81 -5.87 33.95
CA TYR A 304 6.87 -7.29 33.62
C TYR A 304 5.58 -8.03 34.01
N HIS A 305 4.94 -7.66 35.13
CA HIS A 305 3.66 -8.20 35.61
C HIS A 305 2.49 -7.20 35.53
N LEU A 306 2.36 -6.47 34.41
CA LEU A 306 1.28 -5.49 34.23
C LEU A 306 -0.10 -6.15 34.33
N ARG A 307 -0.86 -5.84 35.39
CA ARG A 307 -2.22 -6.37 35.63
C ARG A 307 -3.16 -5.97 34.49
N GLY A 308 -4.04 -6.89 34.07
CA GLY A 308 -5.00 -6.68 32.97
C GLY A 308 -4.42 -6.77 31.56
N ARG A 309 -3.09 -6.85 31.40
CA ARG A 309 -2.44 -6.97 30.08
C ARG A 309 -2.88 -8.20 29.30
N ALA A 310 -2.98 -9.34 29.97
CA ALA A 310 -3.42 -10.59 29.33
C ALA A 310 -4.87 -10.49 28.83
N ASP A 311 -5.75 -9.85 29.60
CA ASP A 311 -7.15 -9.66 29.22
C ASP A 311 -7.30 -8.67 28.06
N LEU A 312 -6.43 -7.65 28.00
CA LEU A 312 -6.38 -6.73 26.87
C LEU A 312 -5.84 -7.40 25.58
N ALA A 313 -4.81 -8.26 25.71
CA ALA A 313 -4.16 -8.91 24.57
C ALA A 313 -4.97 -10.09 23.98
N LEU A 314 -5.69 -10.84 24.82
CA LEU A 314 -6.36 -12.07 24.41
C LEU A 314 -7.40 -11.88 23.28
N PRO A 315 -8.23 -10.82 23.24
CA PRO A 315 -9.14 -10.58 22.12
C PRO A 315 -8.43 -10.42 20.78
N VAL A 316 -7.22 -9.83 20.76
CA VAL A 316 -6.39 -9.70 19.56
C VAL A 316 -5.82 -11.07 19.18
N GLN A 317 -5.22 -11.77 20.15
CA GLN A 317 -4.60 -13.08 19.93
C GLN A 317 -5.62 -14.15 19.50
N ARG A 318 -6.84 -14.12 20.03
CA ARG A 318 -7.93 -15.03 19.64
C ARG A 318 -8.24 -15.00 18.15
N ARG A 319 -8.00 -13.87 17.48
CA ARG A 319 -8.21 -13.72 16.03
C ARG A 319 -7.00 -14.20 15.22
N ILE A 320 -5.80 -14.00 15.76
CA ILE A 320 -4.54 -14.28 15.05
C ILE A 320 -4.13 -15.74 15.20
N LEU A 321 -4.14 -16.27 16.43
CA LEU A 321 -3.59 -17.58 16.76
C LEU A 321 -4.19 -18.75 15.96
N PRO A 322 -5.52 -18.85 15.75
CA PRO A 322 -6.09 -19.93 14.96
C PRO A 322 -5.56 -20.00 13.53
N GLN A 323 -5.18 -18.87 12.94
CA GLN A 323 -4.64 -18.81 11.58
C GLN A 323 -3.26 -19.49 11.47
N PHE A 324 -2.60 -19.71 12.60
CA PHE A 324 -1.30 -20.36 12.71
C PHE A 324 -1.39 -21.65 13.55
N GLY A 325 -2.57 -22.26 13.65
CA GLY A 325 -2.74 -23.56 14.32
C GLY A 325 -2.64 -23.54 15.83
N PHE A 326 -2.72 -22.36 16.45
CA PHE A 326 -2.80 -22.22 17.89
C PHE A 326 -4.24 -21.93 18.31
N GLU A 327 -4.64 -22.41 19.47
CA GLU A 327 -5.95 -22.10 20.01
C GLU A 327 -6.08 -20.60 20.33
N GLY A 328 -7.25 -19.99 20.11
CA GLY A 328 -7.54 -18.61 20.48
C GLY A 328 -7.79 -18.39 22.00
N SER A 329 -7.11 -19.17 22.83
CA SER A 329 -7.29 -19.27 24.28
C SER A 329 -5.99 -18.87 25.01
N ARG A 330 -6.05 -18.77 26.35
CA ARG A 330 -4.83 -18.56 27.16
C ARG A 330 -3.85 -19.75 27.02
N ALA A 331 -4.37 -20.97 26.88
CA ALA A 331 -3.54 -22.16 26.66
C ALA A 331 -2.85 -22.09 25.29
N GLY A 332 -3.56 -21.67 24.24
CA GLY A 332 -2.97 -21.47 22.92
C GLY A 332 -1.93 -20.35 22.86
N VAL A 333 -2.05 -19.30 23.69
CA VAL A 333 -1.00 -18.28 23.85
C VAL A 333 0.26 -18.89 24.47
N LEU A 334 0.13 -19.71 25.51
CA LEU A 334 1.27 -20.39 26.14
C LEU A 334 1.95 -21.37 25.17
N ASP A 335 1.15 -22.14 24.43
CA ASP A 335 1.61 -23.02 23.35
C ASP A 335 2.35 -22.23 22.26
N MET A 336 1.80 -21.10 21.82
CA MET A 336 2.46 -20.20 20.87
C MET A 336 3.80 -19.67 21.38
N VAL A 337 3.86 -19.21 22.63
CA VAL A 337 5.11 -18.71 23.23
C VAL A 337 6.15 -19.82 23.33
N SER A 338 5.76 -21.00 23.81
CA SER A 338 6.61 -22.20 23.87
C SER A 338 7.13 -22.56 22.48
N HIS A 339 6.27 -22.53 21.47
CA HIS A 339 6.62 -22.83 20.10
C HIS A 339 7.58 -21.80 19.48
N CYS A 340 7.33 -20.50 19.69
CA CYS A 340 8.21 -19.43 19.22
C CYS A 340 9.59 -19.49 19.87
N SER A 341 9.67 -19.95 21.13
CA SER A 341 10.95 -20.04 21.85
C SER A 341 11.98 -20.91 21.13
N GLN A 342 11.55 -21.96 20.42
CA GLN A 342 12.43 -22.85 19.64
C GLN A 342 13.22 -22.11 18.56
N PHE A 343 12.70 -20.98 18.09
CA PHE A 343 13.30 -20.15 17.05
C PHE A 343 13.91 -18.86 17.61
N ILE A 344 13.97 -18.67 18.93
CA ILE A 344 14.37 -17.39 19.55
C ILE A 344 15.85 -17.03 19.34
N ARG A 345 16.67 -17.98 18.88
CA ARG A 345 18.06 -17.74 18.46
C ARG A 345 18.16 -17.06 17.10
N ASP A 346 17.10 -17.13 16.29
CA ASP A 346 17.01 -16.37 15.07
C ASP A 346 16.92 -14.86 15.41
N PRO A 347 17.83 -14.01 14.91
CA PRO A 347 17.88 -12.61 15.30
C PRO A 347 16.60 -11.83 14.99
N GLU A 348 15.89 -12.18 13.92
CA GLU A 348 14.65 -11.53 13.57
C GLU A 348 13.52 -11.95 14.51
N VAL A 349 13.39 -13.24 14.80
CA VAL A 349 12.40 -13.74 15.77
C VAL A 349 12.64 -13.10 17.13
N ALA A 350 13.89 -13.04 17.60
CA ALA A 350 14.26 -12.41 18.87
C ALA A 350 13.84 -10.94 18.93
N ARG A 351 14.09 -10.18 17.85
CA ARG A 351 13.71 -8.76 17.76
C ARG A 351 12.20 -8.58 17.76
N LEU A 352 11.48 -9.35 16.93
CA LEU A 352 10.01 -9.26 16.86
C LEU A 352 9.36 -9.63 18.19
N PHE A 353 9.92 -10.62 18.88
CA PHE A 353 9.45 -11.03 20.19
C PHE A 353 9.61 -9.90 21.22
N ASP A 354 10.75 -9.20 21.23
CA ASP A 354 10.96 -8.01 22.07
C ASP A 354 10.01 -6.87 21.67
N ASP A 355 9.89 -6.56 20.38
CA ASP A 355 9.03 -5.49 19.87
C ASP A 355 7.57 -5.70 20.29
N ILE A 356 7.06 -6.94 20.23
CA ILE A 356 5.73 -7.29 20.73
C ILE A 356 5.63 -7.02 22.23
N ASN A 357 6.60 -7.47 23.03
CA ASN A 357 6.57 -7.29 24.47
C ASN A 357 6.64 -5.80 24.87
N LEU A 358 7.38 -4.99 24.13
CA LEU A 358 7.39 -3.53 24.25
C LEU A 358 6.00 -2.95 23.97
N LYS A 359 5.32 -3.38 22.89
CA LYS A 359 3.94 -2.96 22.59
C LYS A 359 2.93 -3.46 23.62
N LEU A 360 3.21 -4.57 24.28
CA LEU A 360 2.46 -5.07 25.43
C LEU A 360 2.83 -4.34 26.74
N GLY A 361 3.67 -3.31 26.66
CA GLY A 361 3.94 -2.39 27.75
C GLY A 361 5.19 -2.71 28.59
N MET A 362 5.91 -3.78 28.28
CA MET A 362 7.18 -4.08 28.97
C MET A 362 8.25 -3.03 28.67
N THR A 363 9.22 -2.90 29.57
CA THR A 363 10.46 -2.14 29.31
C THR A 363 11.48 -3.00 28.55
N PRO A 364 12.50 -2.42 27.89
CA PRO A 364 13.55 -3.19 27.21
C PRO A 364 14.24 -4.22 28.11
N ARG A 365 14.53 -3.84 29.36
CA ARG A 365 15.14 -4.76 30.34
C ARG A 365 14.21 -5.92 30.71
N ALA A 366 12.91 -5.67 30.82
CA ALA A 366 11.91 -6.72 31.07
C ALA A 366 11.77 -7.67 29.87
N CYS A 367 11.83 -7.16 28.63
CA CYS A 367 11.82 -7.98 27.41
C CYS A 367 13.02 -8.92 27.36
N ALA A 368 14.23 -8.41 27.63
CA ALA A 368 15.44 -9.24 27.67
C ALA A 368 15.31 -10.40 28.67
N ARG A 369 14.86 -10.12 29.90
CA ARG A 369 14.61 -11.17 30.91
C ARG A 369 13.56 -12.19 30.46
N PHE A 370 12.49 -11.71 29.81
CA PHE A 370 11.44 -12.58 29.30
C PHE A 370 11.98 -13.54 28.24
N ARG A 371 12.77 -13.02 27.31
CA ARG A 371 13.42 -13.82 26.26
C ARG A 371 14.40 -14.84 26.84
N ASP A 372 15.21 -14.46 27.83
CA ASP A 372 16.12 -15.37 28.50
C ASP A 372 15.34 -16.53 29.13
N THR A 373 14.26 -16.22 29.85
CA THR A 373 13.38 -17.21 30.49
C THR A 373 12.78 -18.17 29.45
N ALA A 374 12.26 -17.63 28.33
CA ALA A 374 11.70 -18.44 27.25
C ALA A 374 12.75 -19.36 26.61
N SER A 375 14.01 -18.91 26.53
CA SER A 375 15.12 -19.69 25.98
C SER A 375 15.49 -20.89 26.87
N PHE A 376 15.35 -20.75 28.19
CA PHE A 376 15.68 -21.82 29.15
C PHE A 376 14.61 -22.91 29.23
N SER A 377 13.34 -22.60 28.99
CA SER A 377 12.25 -23.59 29.02
C SER A 377 12.46 -24.74 28.03
N ILE A 378 13.19 -24.51 26.94
CA ILE A 378 13.49 -25.53 25.90
C ILE A 378 14.51 -26.55 26.42
N ALA A 379 15.52 -26.11 27.18
CA ALA A 379 16.61 -26.96 27.64
C ALA A 379 16.14 -28.01 28.67
N GLY A 380 15.01 -27.78 29.33
CA GLY A 380 14.46 -28.65 30.36
C GLY A 380 13.57 -29.81 29.86
N SER A 381 13.06 -29.75 28.62
CA SER A 381 12.08 -30.71 28.11
C SER A 381 12.67 -31.81 27.20
N SER A 382 13.99 -31.83 26.97
CA SER A 382 14.66 -32.88 26.18
C SER A 382 15.37 -33.96 27.02
N LYS A 383 14.92 -34.17 28.26
CA LYS A 383 15.30 -35.30 29.11
C LYS A 383 14.07 -36.16 29.36
#